data_AF-A0A7D7WI98-F1
#
_entry.id   AF-A0A7D7WI98-F1
#
_cell.length_a   1.000
_cell.length_b   1.000
_cell.length_c   1.000
_cell.angle_alpha   90.00
_cell.angle_beta   90.00
_cell.angle_gamma   90.00
#
_symmetry.space_group_name_H-M   'P 1'
#
loop_
_entity.id
_entity.type
_entity.pdbx_description
1 polymer ?
#
loop_
_entity_poly.entity_id
_entity_poly.type
_entity_poly.pdbx_seq_one_letter_code
_entity_poly.pdbx_strand_id
1 'polypeptide(L)'
;MSAAQTRHAAREPLAVRVATPIGVLFTAVASLATLCGVLATQPPAVPTPPAPAAAMAIPGILVDAQIAANPCASDEVRAMLEAGDDAATVMSFGGGAEFREAVVSGNAPCISLSDPSRSWVVVNKQRPLEPASFAPASLADIDLRATTLSNELRPEPKLALEAMAADARAAGAGVIGVNNGYRSYGVQQRTYGAHVRDRGQSGADAVSARPGFSEHQSGLAFDLVACDATCGSIEAFGPTAQGRWVAENGWRYGFIVRYEHGHTGTTGYAPEPWHIRYIGPELAKAYHDGGFHTLEEFFGLPPAPDYSH
;
A
#
# COMPACT_ATOMS: atom_id res chain seq x y z
N MET A 1 -7.51 -33.59 58.94
CA MET A 1 -8.30 -33.18 57.75
C MET A 1 -7.39 -33.39 56.53
N SER A 2 -7.21 -34.62 56.06
CA SER A 2 -7.93 -35.25 54.93
C SER A 2 -7.89 -34.46 53.62
N ALA A 3 -7.06 -34.96 52.69
CA ALA A 3 -7.11 -34.99 51.21
C ALA A 3 -7.76 -33.80 50.45
N ALA A 4 -7.16 -33.27 49.37
CA ALA A 4 -6.92 -34.03 48.14
C ALA A 4 -5.83 -33.43 47.25
N GLN A 5 -4.93 -34.29 46.79
CA GLN A 5 -4.04 -34.13 45.64
C GLN A 5 -4.81 -34.53 44.38
N THR A 6 -4.89 -33.65 43.39
CA THR A 6 -5.36 -34.01 42.04
C THR A 6 -4.14 -34.12 41.12
N ARG A 7 -3.86 -35.36 40.70
CA ARG A 7 -2.87 -35.69 39.66
C ARG A 7 -3.53 -35.67 38.27
N HIS A 8 -2.76 -35.11 37.33
CA HIS A 8 -2.66 -35.35 35.89
C HIS A 8 -3.82 -36.01 35.11
N ALA A 9 -4.20 -35.35 34.01
CA ALA A 9 -4.43 -36.00 32.73
C ALA A 9 -3.86 -35.13 31.60
N ALA A 10 -2.70 -35.54 31.07
CA ALA A 10 -2.16 -35.02 29.82
C ALA A 10 -2.98 -35.60 28.66
N ARG A 11 -3.40 -34.75 27.71
CA ARG A 11 -4.06 -35.18 26.47
C ARG A 11 -2.97 -35.45 25.42
N GLU A 12 -2.95 -36.67 24.91
CA GLU A 12 -2.08 -37.10 23.81
C GLU A 12 -2.49 -36.48 22.46
N PRO A 13 -1.55 -36.29 21.52
CA PRO A 13 -1.83 -35.78 20.18
C PRO A 13 -2.45 -36.85 19.27
N LEU A 14 -3.48 -36.48 18.53
CA LEU A 14 -4.15 -37.34 17.57
C LEU A 14 -3.26 -37.54 16.33
N ALA A 15 -2.84 -38.78 16.10
CA ALA A 15 -1.98 -39.17 14.98
C ALA A 15 -2.72 -39.14 13.63
N VAL A 16 -1.94 -38.73 12.63
CA VAL A 16 -2.20 -38.66 11.19
C VAL A 16 -2.72 -39.98 10.61
N ARG A 17 -3.73 -39.91 9.73
CA ARG A 17 -4.08 -40.98 8.78
C ARG A 17 -4.12 -40.41 7.36
N VAL A 18 -3.03 -40.61 6.62
CA VAL A 18 -2.97 -40.43 5.16
C VAL A 18 -3.50 -41.72 4.53
N ALA A 19 -4.51 -41.61 3.67
CA ALA A 19 -5.01 -42.70 2.86
C ALA A 19 -4.55 -42.51 1.41
N THR A 20 -3.67 -43.39 0.95
CA THR A 20 -3.33 -43.60 -0.47
C THR A 20 -4.25 -44.66 -1.08
N PRO A 21 -4.66 -44.52 -2.35
CA PRO A 21 -5.00 -45.66 -3.18
C PRO A 21 -3.87 -46.01 -4.15
N ILE A 22 -3.65 -47.32 -4.23
CA ILE A 22 -2.75 -48.10 -5.09
C ILE A 22 -3.45 -48.41 -6.42
N GLY A 23 -2.68 -48.47 -7.52
CA GLY A 23 -3.01 -49.16 -8.78
C GLY A 23 -3.44 -48.20 -9.90
N VAL A 24 -2.97 -48.30 -11.14
CA VAL A 24 -2.67 -49.50 -11.94
C VAL A 24 -1.57 -49.22 -12.99
N LEU A 25 -0.72 -50.23 -13.16
CA LEU A 25 0.36 -50.41 -14.14
C LEU A 25 -0.21 -50.91 -15.49
N PHE A 26 0.15 -50.31 -16.63
CA PHE A 26 0.04 -51.00 -17.93
C PHE A 26 1.21 -50.63 -18.88
N THR A 27 2.19 -51.54 -18.87
CA THR A 27 2.97 -52.10 -19.98
C THR A 27 3.37 -51.22 -21.18
N ALA A 28 4.69 -51.02 -21.26
CA ALA A 28 5.42 -50.80 -22.51
C ALA A 28 5.40 -52.06 -23.39
N VAL A 29 5.22 -51.88 -24.70
CA VAL A 29 5.57 -52.89 -25.73
C VAL A 29 6.44 -52.20 -26.76
N ALA A 30 7.72 -52.60 -26.79
CA ALA A 30 8.63 -52.36 -27.89
C ALA A 30 8.54 -53.53 -28.88
N SER A 31 8.54 -53.24 -30.18
CA SER A 31 8.81 -54.21 -31.26
C SER A 31 9.28 -53.38 -32.47
N LEU A 32 10.60 -53.24 -32.66
CA LEU A 32 11.49 -54.08 -33.47
C LEU A 32 11.35 -53.84 -34.98
N ALA A 33 12.47 -53.44 -35.57
CA ALA A 33 12.68 -53.09 -36.96
C ALA A 33 12.50 -54.27 -37.93
N THR A 34 12.01 -53.97 -39.14
CA THR A 34 12.34 -54.76 -40.34
C THR A 34 12.47 -53.84 -41.55
N LEU A 35 13.64 -53.92 -42.18
CA LEU A 35 14.06 -53.30 -43.44
C LEU A 35 13.47 -54.12 -44.61
N CYS A 36 12.84 -53.50 -45.60
CA CYS A 36 12.91 -53.90 -47.02
C CYS A 36 12.23 -52.84 -47.92
N GLY A 37 12.87 -52.54 -49.04
CA GLY A 37 12.60 -51.37 -49.87
C GLY A 37 11.39 -51.47 -50.78
N VAL A 38 10.86 -50.29 -51.15
CA VAL A 38 9.99 -50.10 -52.30
C VAL A 38 10.39 -48.78 -52.97
N LEU A 39 10.53 -48.85 -54.30
CA LEU A 39 10.96 -47.80 -55.21
C LEU A 39 10.15 -46.50 -55.04
N ALA A 40 10.85 -45.37 -54.95
CA ALA A 40 10.24 -44.05 -54.99
C ALA A 40 9.73 -43.75 -56.41
N THR A 41 8.41 -43.74 -56.59
CA THR A 41 7.76 -43.10 -57.74
C THR A 41 7.39 -41.68 -57.36
N GLN A 42 7.94 -40.68 -58.06
CA GLN A 42 7.57 -39.27 -57.87
C GLN A 42 6.07 -39.06 -58.14
N PRO A 43 5.33 -38.38 -57.24
CA PRO A 43 3.98 -37.91 -57.56
C PRO A 43 4.05 -36.75 -58.56
N PRO A 44 3.03 -36.57 -59.42
CA PRO A 44 3.02 -35.52 -60.43
C PRO A 44 2.92 -34.13 -59.78
N ALA A 45 3.47 -33.12 -60.46
CA ALA A 45 3.48 -31.74 -60.01
C ALA A 45 2.06 -31.17 -59.86
N VAL A 46 1.77 -30.62 -58.68
CA VAL A 46 0.55 -29.86 -58.40
C VAL A 46 0.69 -28.46 -59.03
N PRO A 47 -0.27 -27.99 -59.86
CA PRO A 47 -0.22 -26.63 -60.39
C PRO A 47 -0.45 -25.62 -59.26
N THR A 48 0.47 -24.66 -59.14
CA THR A 48 0.35 -23.50 -58.25
C THR A 48 -0.83 -22.61 -58.67
N PRO A 49 -1.78 -22.29 -57.77
CA PRO A 49 -2.79 -21.29 -58.06
C PRO A 49 -2.16 -19.90 -58.24
N PRO A 50 -2.73 -19.02 -59.08
CA PRO A 50 -2.23 -17.66 -59.24
C PRO A 50 -2.32 -16.89 -57.93
N ALA A 51 -1.31 -16.07 -57.65
CA ALA A 51 -1.27 -15.21 -56.48
C ALA A 51 -2.50 -14.27 -56.47
N PRO A 52 -3.14 -14.06 -55.31
CA PRO A 52 -4.27 -13.15 -55.23
C PRO A 52 -3.79 -11.73 -55.55
N ALA A 53 -4.46 -11.09 -56.52
CA ALA A 53 -4.31 -9.67 -56.78
C ALA A 53 -4.88 -8.87 -55.59
N ALA A 54 -4.21 -7.77 -55.26
CA ALA A 54 -4.49 -6.82 -54.19
C ALA A 54 -4.01 -7.22 -52.78
N ALA A 55 -2.69 -7.18 -52.59
CA ALA A 55 -2.15 -6.64 -51.34
C ALA A 55 -2.50 -5.14 -51.31
N MET A 56 -3.65 -4.80 -50.73
CA MET A 56 -3.90 -3.42 -50.33
C MET A 56 -2.83 -3.07 -49.30
N ALA A 57 -1.91 -2.20 -49.65
CA ALA A 57 -0.99 -1.61 -48.70
C ALA A 57 -1.84 -0.93 -47.62
N ILE A 58 -1.80 -1.48 -46.41
CA ILE A 58 -2.33 -0.79 -45.23
C ILE A 58 -1.57 0.54 -45.18
N PRO A 59 -2.25 1.71 -45.20
CA PRO A 59 -1.55 2.98 -45.06
C PRO A 59 -0.76 2.91 -43.76
N GLY A 60 0.56 3.11 -43.85
CA GLY A 60 1.41 3.16 -42.67
C GLY A 60 0.84 4.22 -41.74
N ILE A 61 0.39 3.78 -40.56
CA ILE A 61 0.05 4.71 -39.49
C ILE A 61 1.36 5.37 -39.11
N LEU A 62 1.61 6.56 -39.64
CA LEU A 62 2.60 7.48 -39.10
C LEU A 62 2.05 7.91 -37.73
N VAL A 63 2.31 7.08 -36.72
CA VAL A 63 2.30 7.56 -35.35
C VAL A 63 3.51 8.48 -35.30
N ASP A 64 3.28 9.79 -35.44
CA ASP A 64 4.28 10.75 -35.01
C ASP A 64 4.64 10.33 -33.59
N ALA A 65 5.89 9.94 -33.38
CA ALA A 65 6.41 9.69 -32.06
C ALA A 65 6.41 11.03 -31.35
N GLN A 66 5.25 11.41 -30.80
CA GLN A 66 5.13 12.52 -29.89
C GLN A 66 6.07 12.17 -28.75
N ILE A 67 7.21 12.85 -28.72
CA ILE A 67 8.15 12.77 -27.59
C ILE A 67 7.28 13.01 -26.36
N ALA A 68 7.19 12.00 -25.49
CA ALA A 68 6.42 12.11 -24.27
C ALA A 68 6.84 13.43 -23.60
N ALA A 69 5.88 14.34 -23.44
CA ALA A 69 6.17 15.64 -22.85
C ALA A 69 6.84 15.38 -21.50
N ASN A 70 8.02 15.96 -21.28
CA ASN A 70 8.69 15.91 -19.99
C ASN A 70 7.90 16.82 -19.03
N PRO A 71 7.06 16.29 -18.12
CA PRO A 71 6.18 17.12 -17.31
C PRO A 71 6.98 18.06 -16.41
N CYS A 72 8.14 17.62 -15.93
CA CYS A 72 9.04 18.40 -15.10
C CYS A 72 9.68 19.60 -15.82
N ALA A 73 9.63 19.66 -17.16
CA ALA A 73 10.09 20.83 -17.90
C ALA A 73 9.04 21.94 -17.93
N SER A 74 7.77 21.65 -17.60
CA SER A 74 6.70 22.64 -17.56
C SER A 74 6.98 23.74 -16.53
N ASP A 75 6.80 24.99 -16.93
CA ASP A 75 6.90 26.15 -16.01
C ASP A 75 5.83 26.09 -14.92
N GLU A 76 4.65 25.56 -15.23
CA GLU A 76 3.56 25.37 -14.28
C GLU A 76 3.93 24.36 -13.19
N VAL A 77 4.39 23.16 -13.58
CA VAL A 77 4.83 22.11 -12.64
C VAL A 77 5.94 22.64 -11.73
N ARG A 78 6.92 23.36 -12.29
CA ARG A 78 8.04 23.91 -11.54
C ARG A 78 7.58 24.97 -10.52
N ALA A 79 6.67 25.86 -10.93
CA ALA A 79 6.13 26.88 -10.05
C ALA A 79 5.33 26.28 -8.89
N MET A 80 4.51 25.24 -9.13
CA MET A 80 3.72 24.60 -8.07
C MET A 80 4.62 23.82 -7.10
N LEU A 81 5.65 23.14 -7.61
CA LEU A 81 6.67 22.50 -6.77
C LEU A 81 7.40 23.53 -5.90
N GLU A 82 7.87 24.63 -6.47
CA GLU A 82 8.56 25.69 -5.72
C GLU A 82 7.67 26.34 -4.66
N ALA A 83 6.38 26.52 -4.96
CA ALA A 83 5.39 27.05 -4.03
C ALA A 83 5.05 26.09 -2.87
N GLY A 84 5.40 24.81 -2.97
CA GLY A 84 4.98 23.80 -1.98
C GLY A 84 3.50 23.40 -2.10
N ASP A 85 2.85 23.71 -3.24
CA ASP A 85 1.44 23.39 -3.47
C ASP A 85 1.32 22.00 -4.08
N ASP A 86 1.17 21.01 -3.22
CA ASP A 86 1.12 19.61 -3.64
C ASP A 86 -0.13 19.27 -4.46
N ALA A 87 -1.29 19.85 -4.10
CA ALA A 87 -2.54 19.63 -4.83
C ALA A 87 -2.45 20.21 -6.24
N ALA A 88 -1.98 21.46 -6.37
CA ALA A 88 -1.77 22.07 -7.68
C ALA A 88 -0.66 21.36 -8.47
N THR A 89 0.38 20.86 -7.80
CA THR A 89 1.39 20.03 -8.45
C THR A 89 0.75 18.79 -9.06
N VAL A 90 0.00 17.99 -8.31
CA VAL A 90 -0.66 16.78 -8.83
C VAL A 90 -1.61 17.12 -9.99
N MET A 91 -2.38 18.21 -9.88
CA MET A 91 -3.26 18.66 -10.95
C MET A 91 -2.51 19.11 -12.21
N SER A 92 -1.33 19.71 -12.10
CA SER A 92 -0.50 20.11 -13.24
C SER A 92 0.05 18.92 -14.04
N PHE A 93 0.04 17.72 -13.48
CA PHE A 93 0.32 16.48 -14.21
C PHE A 93 -0.90 15.92 -14.96
N GLY A 94 -2.09 16.49 -14.74
CA GLY A 94 -3.35 16.01 -15.31
C GLY A 94 -4.28 15.33 -14.30
N GLY A 95 -3.86 15.20 -13.03
CA GLY A 95 -4.60 14.50 -11.98
C GLY A 95 -3.77 13.42 -11.30
N GLY A 96 -4.35 12.75 -10.31
CA GLY A 96 -3.63 11.76 -9.50
C GLY A 96 -3.15 10.53 -10.28
N ALA A 97 -3.91 10.09 -11.30
CA ALA A 97 -3.56 8.92 -12.10
C ALA A 97 -2.36 9.22 -13.03
N GLU A 98 -2.38 10.38 -13.68
CA GLU A 98 -1.32 10.86 -14.57
C GLU A 98 -0.05 11.19 -13.80
N PHE A 99 -0.18 11.82 -12.62
CA PHE A 99 0.94 12.04 -11.71
C PHE A 99 1.60 10.70 -11.35
N ARG A 100 0.81 9.72 -10.89
CA ARG A 100 1.29 8.39 -10.54
C ARG A 100 1.99 7.73 -11.71
N GLU A 101 1.38 7.72 -12.90
CA GLU A 101 1.97 7.10 -14.09
C GLU A 101 3.32 7.73 -14.44
N ALA A 102 3.41 9.07 -14.42
CA ALA A 102 4.67 9.75 -14.69
C ALA A 102 5.77 9.42 -13.66
N VAL A 103 5.40 9.24 -12.38
CA VAL A 103 6.33 8.79 -11.32
C VAL A 103 6.79 7.35 -11.56
N VAL A 104 5.85 6.43 -11.76
CA VAL A 104 6.13 4.99 -11.93
C VAL A 104 6.93 4.72 -13.21
N SER A 105 6.65 5.43 -14.30
CA SER A 105 7.37 5.30 -15.57
C SER A 105 8.75 5.97 -15.57
N GLY A 106 9.12 6.67 -14.48
CA GLY A 106 10.34 7.46 -14.40
C GLY A 106 10.35 8.73 -15.26
N ASN A 107 9.18 9.16 -15.77
CA ASN A 107 9.03 10.38 -16.57
C ASN A 107 8.89 11.66 -15.72
N ALA A 108 8.86 11.54 -14.40
CA ALA A 108 8.76 12.66 -13.46
C ALA A 108 9.98 12.78 -12.52
N PRO A 109 11.22 12.98 -13.02
CA PRO A 109 12.42 13.02 -12.17
C PRO A 109 12.45 14.16 -11.15
N CYS A 110 11.60 15.18 -11.31
CA CYS A 110 11.43 16.28 -10.36
C CYS A 110 10.60 15.88 -9.11
N ILE A 111 9.91 14.74 -9.13
CA ILE A 111 9.10 14.26 -8.03
C ILE A 111 9.92 13.30 -7.17
N SER A 112 10.27 13.75 -5.96
CA SER A 112 10.91 12.91 -4.97
C SER A 112 9.88 12.28 -4.04
N LEU A 113 9.84 10.95 -4.00
CA LEU A 113 9.08 10.18 -3.00
C LEU A 113 9.78 10.11 -1.63
N SER A 114 10.89 10.82 -1.45
CA SER A 114 11.61 10.91 -0.16
C SER A 114 11.61 12.33 0.43
N ASP A 115 11.06 13.32 -0.26
CA ASP A 115 10.99 14.68 0.27
C ASP A 115 9.94 14.76 1.38
N PRO A 116 10.35 14.90 2.66
CA PRO A 116 9.42 14.87 3.78
C PRO A 116 8.51 16.10 3.84
N SER A 117 8.77 17.14 3.06
CA SER A 117 7.86 18.29 2.96
C SER A 117 6.58 17.98 2.17
N ARG A 118 6.57 16.90 1.37
CA ARG A 118 5.47 16.55 0.46
C ARG A 118 4.47 15.57 1.06
N SER A 119 3.20 15.73 0.70
CA SER A 119 2.08 14.84 1.01
C SER A 119 2.25 13.44 0.41
N TRP A 120 2.96 13.31 -0.71
CA TRP A 120 3.25 12.03 -1.38
C TRP A 120 4.52 11.32 -0.88
N VAL A 121 5.19 11.82 0.17
CA VAL A 121 6.38 11.17 0.74
C VAL A 121 6.10 9.71 1.11
N VAL A 122 6.96 8.77 0.74
CA VAL A 122 6.82 7.37 1.19
C VAL A 122 7.82 7.11 2.29
N VAL A 123 7.31 6.93 3.51
CA VAL A 123 8.09 6.52 4.68
C VAL A 123 7.73 5.07 5.01
N ASN A 124 8.73 4.20 5.00
CA ASN A 124 8.57 2.78 5.34
C ASN A 124 9.92 2.23 5.79
N LYS A 125 10.03 0.93 6.09
CA LYS A 125 11.24 0.29 6.62
C LYS A 125 12.50 0.40 5.72
N GLN A 126 12.33 0.76 4.45
CA GLN A 126 13.41 0.98 3.48
C GLN A 126 13.65 2.46 3.16
N ARG A 127 12.75 3.34 3.59
CA ARG A 127 12.72 4.77 3.24
C ARG A 127 12.55 5.61 4.52
N PRO A 128 13.64 5.94 5.22
CA PRO A 128 13.57 6.85 6.36
C PRO A 128 13.25 8.27 5.90
N LEU A 129 12.75 9.08 6.83
CA LEU A 129 12.71 10.52 6.70
C LEU A 129 14.14 11.07 6.66
N GLU A 130 14.38 12.05 5.79
CA GLU A 130 15.66 12.75 5.68
C GLU A 130 15.46 14.27 5.81
N PRO A 131 16.04 14.93 6.84
CA PRO A 131 16.86 14.34 7.90
C PRO A 131 16.04 13.42 8.82
N ALA A 132 16.69 12.44 9.46
CA ALA A 132 16.02 11.52 10.39
C ALA A 132 15.22 12.23 11.49
N SER A 133 15.64 13.43 11.90
CA SER A 133 14.96 14.27 12.90
C SER A 133 13.94 15.24 12.30
N PHE A 134 13.51 15.07 11.05
CA PHE A 134 12.56 15.93 10.37
C PHE A 134 11.33 16.22 11.25
N ALA A 135 10.92 17.49 11.27
CA ALA A 135 9.69 17.95 11.89
C ALA A 135 8.97 18.88 10.89
N PRO A 136 7.64 18.78 10.72
CA PRO A 136 6.89 19.67 9.84
C PRO A 136 7.02 21.13 10.24
N ALA A 137 7.02 22.03 9.26
CA ALA A 137 7.11 23.48 9.49
C ALA A 137 5.87 24.04 10.22
N SER A 138 4.73 23.39 10.07
CA SER A 138 3.48 23.78 10.71
C SER A 138 2.70 22.56 11.17
N LEU A 139 2.18 22.67 12.39
CA LEU A 139 1.30 21.71 13.04
C LEU A 139 0.16 22.49 13.68
N ALA A 140 -1.00 21.88 13.75
CA ALA A 140 -2.18 22.44 14.40
C ALA A 140 -2.94 21.33 15.14
N ASP A 141 -3.48 21.69 16.30
CA ASP A 141 -4.35 20.82 17.10
C ASP A 141 -5.60 20.42 16.32
N ILE A 142 -5.92 19.14 16.32
CA ILE A 142 -7.13 18.58 15.73
C ILE A 142 -8.31 18.87 16.65
N ASP A 143 -9.41 19.40 16.10
CA ASP A 143 -10.66 19.67 16.83
C ASP A 143 -11.54 18.41 16.88
N LEU A 144 -10.99 17.32 17.42
CA LEU A 144 -11.69 16.07 17.68
C LEU A 144 -11.36 15.58 19.09
N ARG A 145 -12.18 14.66 19.61
CA ARG A 145 -11.89 14.04 20.92
C ARG A 145 -10.59 13.26 20.84
N ALA A 146 -9.58 13.73 21.58
CA ALA A 146 -8.28 13.07 21.69
C ALA A 146 -8.24 12.10 22.88
N THR A 147 -7.60 10.94 22.72
CA THR A 147 -7.33 9.99 23.83
C THR A 147 -5.88 9.97 24.30
N THR A 148 -4.99 10.68 23.60
CA THR A 148 -3.61 10.94 24.04
C THR A 148 -3.26 12.42 23.86
N LEU A 149 -2.01 12.79 24.17
CA LEU A 149 -1.48 14.14 23.94
C LEU A 149 -0.93 14.35 22.51
N SER A 150 -0.95 13.32 21.67
CA SER A 150 -0.53 13.43 20.26
C SER A 150 -1.77 13.73 19.43
N ASN A 151 -2.15 15.01 19.35
CA ASN A 151 -3.38 15.47 18.71
C ASN A 151 -3.14 16.56 17.66
N GLU A 152 -1.93 16.65 17.11
CA GLU A 152 -1.58 17.62 16.08
C GLU A 152 -1.43 16.96 14.71
N LEU A 153 -1.75 17.67 13.63
CA LEU A 153 -1.45 17.29 12.25
C LEU A 153 -0.95 18.51 11.47
N ARG A 154 -0.43 18.29 10.26
CA ARG A 154 -0.28 19.41 9.32
C ARG A 154 -1.66 20.04 9.04
N PRO A 155 -1.73 21.34 8.71
CA PRO A 155 -3.01 22.03 8.52
C PRO A 155 -3.96 21.37 7.52
N GLU A 156 -3.45 20.90 6.38
CA GLU A 156 -4.26 20.28 5.33
C GLU A 156 -4.91 18.94 5.76
N PRO A 157 -4.16 17.91 6.21
CA PRO A 157 -4.76 16.68 6.72
C PRO A 157 -5.64 16.91 7.96
N LYS A 158 -5.34 17.90 8.81
CA LYS A 158 -6.24 18.29 9.92
C LYS A 158 -7.62 18.66 9.39
N LEU A 159 -7.69 19.62 8.47
CA LEU A 159 -8.97 20.11 7.93
C LEU A 159 -9.73 18.99 7.21
N ALA A 160 -9.02 18.16 6.45
CA ALA A 160 -9.62 17.00 5.79
C ALA A 160 -10.18 15.97 6.80
N LEU A 161 -9.49 15.73 7.91
CA LEU A 161 -9.93 14.80 8.95
C LEU A 161 -11.18 15.32 9.67
N GLU A 162 -11.22 16.61 9.99
CA GLU A 162 -12.39 17.23 10.63
C GLU A 162 -13.62 17.18 9.72
N ALA A 163 -13.45 17.45 8.42
CA ALA A 163 -14.51 17.29 7.43
C ALA A 163 -14.99 15.84 7.31
N MET A 164 -14.05 14.88 7.21
CA MET A 164 -14.35 13.46 7.16
C MET A 164 -15.12 12.99 8.40
N ALA A 165 -14.72 13.44 9.59
CA ALA A 165 -15.38 13.07 10.85
C ALA A 165 -16.79 13.66 10.97
N ALA A 166 -16.99 14.90 10.50
CA ALA A 166 -18.30 15.52 10.45
C ALA A 166 -19.26 14.77 9.51
N ASP A 167 -18.79 14.39 8.32
CA ASP A 167 -19.59 13.65 7.34
C ASP A 167 -19.87 12.21 7.78
N ALA A 168 -18.91 11.54 8.43
CA ALA A 168 -19.13 10.23 9.05
C ALA A 168 -20.27 10.28 10.07
N ARG A 169 -20.26 11.32 10.92
CA ARG A 169 -21.32 11.54 11.91
C ARG A 169 -22.66 11.83 11.25
N ALA A 170 -22.68 12.69 10.23
CA ALA A 170 -23.89 13.04 9.49
C ALA A 170 -24.50 11.83 8.76
N ALA A 171 -23.65 10.91 8.27
CA ALA A 171 -24.05 9.64 7.68
C ALA A 171 -24.51 8.58 8.71
N GLY A 172 -24.46 8.89 10.01
CA GLY A 172 -24.87 7.96 11.07
C GLY A 172 -23.83 6.90 11.44
N ALA A 173 -22.57 7.05 11.01
CA ALA A 173 -21.49 6.11 11.34
C ALA A 173 -21.02 6.21 12.80
N GLY A 174 -21.39 7.29 13.50
CA GLY A 174 -21.00 7.57 14.90
C GLY A 174 -19.92 8.65 14.99
N VAL A 175 -19.39 8.84 16.20
CA VAL A 175 -18.37 9.87 16.48
C VAL A 175 -16.96 9.28 16.37
N ILE A 176 -16.10 9.93 15.59
CA ILE A 176 -14.68 9.59 15.44
C ILE A 176 -13.86 10.46 16.40
N GLY A 177 -12.89 9.85 17.07
CA GLY A 177 -11.83 10.55 17.81
C GLY A 177 -10.44 10.14 17.33
N VAL A 178 -9.44 10.83 17.84
CA VAL A 178 -8.03 10.62 17.48
C VAL A 178 -7.27 10.05 18.68
N ASN A 179 -6.49 9.00 18.43
CA ASN A 179 -5.58 8.46 19.42
C ASN A 179 -4.20 9.09 19.31
N ASN A 180 -3.59 9.09 18.12
CA ASN A 180 -2.30 9.73 17.88
C ASN A 180 -2.30 10.49 16.55
N GLY A 181 -1.65 11.64 16.51
CA GLY A 181 -1.34 12.40 15.30
C GLY A 181 0.17 12.47 15.11
N TYR A 182 0.71 13.69 15.03
CA TYR A 182 2.14 13.93 14.93
C TYR A 182 2.89 13.38 16.13
N ARG A 183 4.00 12.70 15.84
CA ARG A 183 4.92 12.16 16.84
C ARG A 183 6.35 12.50 16.45
N SER A 184 6.99 13.36 17.23
CA SER A 184 8.37 13.77 16.97
C SER A 184 9.36 12.61 17.03
N TYR A 185 10.49 12.76 16.36
CA TYR A 185 11.58 11.79 16.38
C TYR A 185 11.98 11.36 17.80
N GLY A 186 12.13 12.33 18.72
CA GLY A 186 12.50 12.05 20.11
C GLY A 186 11.43 11.29 20.89
N VAL A 187 10.13 11.50 20.59
CA VAL A 187 9.05 10.68 21.16
C VAL A 187 9.13 9.26 20.57
N GLN A 188 9.31 9.12 19.26
CA GLN A 188 9.44 7.82 18.61
C GLN A 188 10.63 7.01 19.15
N GLN A 189 11.76 7.65 19.47
CA GLN A 189 12.90 6.99 20.16
C GLN A 189 12.48 6.36 21.49
N ARG A 190 11.71 7.10 22.31
CA ARG A 190 11.24 6.60 23.60
C ARG A 190 10.21 5.48 23.44
N THR A 191 9.26 5.64 22.52
CA THR A 191 8.23 4.64 22.21
C THR A 191 8.84 3.34 21.72
N TYR A 192 9.68 3.40 20.68
CA TYR A 192 10.35 2.22 20.15
C TYR A 192 11.26 1.56 21.20
N GLY A 193 12.02 2.35 21.97
CA GLY A 193 12.84 1.83 23.06
C GLY A 193 12.03 1.11 24.15
N ALA A 194 10.79 1.52 24.42
CA ALA A 194 9.89 0.80 25.32
C ALA A 194 9.46 -0.55 24.74
N HIS A 195 9.05 -0.59 23.46
CA HIS A 195 8.71 -1.84 22.79
C HIS A 195 9.88 -2.84 22.76
N VAL A 196 11.11 -2.37 22.53
CA VAL A 196 12.30 -3.24 22.56
C VAL A 196 12.52 -3.83 23.95
N ARG A 197 12.34 -3.06 25.02
CA ARG A 197 12.46 -3.59 26.40
C ARG A 197 11.39 -4.63 26.71
N ASP A 198 10.17 -4.43 26.24
CA ASP A 198 9.04 -5.29 26.58
C ASP A 198 8.98 -6.57 25.71
N ARG A 199 9.42 -6.49 24.44
CA ARG A 199 9.16 -7.53 23.42
C ARG A 199 10.41 -8.00 22.67
N GLY A 200 11.58 -7.41 22.94
CA GLY A 200 12.78 -7.59 22.13
C GLY A 200 12.68 -6.86 20.77
N GLN A 201 13.77 -6.85 20.02
CA GLN A 201 13.86 -6.07 18.79
C GLN A 201 12.91 -6.55 17.69
N SER A 202 12.84 -7.86 17.43
CA SER A 202 11.93 -8.41 16.40
C SER A 202 10.46 -8.14 16.73
N GLY A 203 10.08 -8.24 18.01
CA GLY A 203 8.73 -7.92 18.46
C GLY A 203 8.41 -6.42 18.35
N ALA A 204 9.39 -5.54 18.55
CA ALA A 204 9.24 -4.10 18.36
C ALA A 204 9.12 -3.74 16.87
N ASP A 205 9.99 -4.28 16.02
CA ASP A 205 10.01 -4.04 14.56
C ASP A 205 8.72 -4.50 13.84
N ALA A 206 7.90 -5.35 14.48
CA ALA A 206 6.62 -5.83 13.95
C ALA A 206 5.43 -4.89 14.25
N VAL A 207 5.52 -4.06 15.30
CA VAL A 207 4.39 -3.24 15.80
C VAL A 207 4.73 -1.75 15.98
N SER A 208 5.99 -1.37 15.79
CA SER A 208 6.45 0.00 15.94
C SER A 208 7.57 0.28 14.98
N ALA A 209 7.42 1.39 14.25
CA ALA A 209 8.50 1.91 13.44
C ALA A 209 9.75 2.24 14.27
N ARG A 210 10.94 2.04 13.70
CA ARG A 210 12.18 2.64 14.21
C ARG A 210 12.11 4.17 14.09
N PRO A 211 12.83 4.93 14.95
CA PRO A 211 12.89 6.40 14.85
C PRO A 211 13.38 6.84 13.47
N GLY A 212 12.69 7.81 12.85
CA GLY A 212 12.93 8.23 11.47
C GLY A 212 12.19 7.42 10.41
N PHE A 213 11.58 6.28 10.77
CA PHE A 213 10.82 5.42 9.85
C PHE A 213 9.30 5.43 10.13
N SER A 214 8.85 6.34 10.99
CA SER A 214 7.44 6.46 11.40
C SER A 214 6.73 7.53 10.57
N GLU A 215 5.61 7.16 9.92
CA GLU A 215 4.79 8.14 9.20
C GLU A 215 4.19 9.21 10.12
N HIS A 216 3.94 8.94 11.40
CA HIS A 216 3.47 9.96 12.35
C HIS A 216 4.43 11.16 12.45
N GLN A 217 5.74 10.94 12.25
CA GLN A 217 6.72 12.02 12.27
C GLN A 217 6.55 12.99 11.09
N SER A 218 5.90 12.56 10.00
CA SER A 218 5.56 13.46 8.89
C SER A 218 4.41 14.42 9.23
N GLY A 219 3.57 14.12 10.24
CA GLY A 219 2.33 14.87 10.49
C GLY A 219 1.25 14.65 9.42
N LEU A 220 1.40 13.61 8.58
CA LEU A 220 0.45 13.17 7.55
C LEU A 220 -0.29 11.88 7.95
N ALA A 221 0.04 11.27 9.09
CA ALA A 221 -0.56 10.03 9.56
C ALA A 221 -1.12 10.19 10.98
N PHE A 222 -2.21 9.47 11.25
CA PHE A 222 -2.90 9.49 12.53
C PHE A 222 -3.63 8.16 12.80
N ASP A 223 -3.85 7.89 14.08
CA ASP A 223 -4.58 6.74 14.59
C ASP A 223 -5.97 7.18 15.03
N LEU A 224 -7.01 6.47 14.59
CA LEU A 224 -8.40 6.75 14.94
C LEU A 224 -8.96 5.80 16.01
N VAL A 225 -9.97 6.30 16.71
CA VAL A 225 -10.78 5.54 17.67
C VAL A 225 -12.26 5.88 17.49
N ALA A 226 -13.14 4.91 17.80
CA ALA A 226 -14.57 5.15 17.87
C ALA A 226 -14.89 5.78 19.23
N CYS A 227 -15.58 6.92 19.23
CA CYS A 227 -15.75 7.80 20.39
C CYS A 227 -17.20 8.27 20.58
N ASP A 228 -18.16 7.33 20.63
CA ASP A 228 -19.56 7.66 20.93
C ASP A 228 -19.71 8.14 22.41
N ALA A 229 -20.31 7.35 23.31
CA ALA A 229 -20.39 7.75 24.72
C ALA A 229 -18.98 7.80 25.38
N THR A 230 -18.17 6.81 25.07
CA THR A 230 -16.77 6.67 25.49
C THR A 230 -15.92 6.29 24.29
N CYS A 231 -14.63 6.63 24.33
CA CYS A 231 -13.69 6.15 23.31
C CYS A 231 -13.28 4.71 23.58
N GLY A 232 -13.27 3.88 22.53
CA GLY A 232 -12.70 2.53 22.54
C GLY A 232 -11.17 2.53 22.39
N SER A 233 -10.59 1.35 22.28
CA SER A 233 -9.17 1.19 21.91
C SER A 233 -8.98 1.25 20.40
N ILE A 234 -7.75 1.54 19.95
CA ILE A 234 -7.41 1.59 18.51
C ILE A 234 -7.63 0.22 17.84
N GLU A 235 -7.33 -0.88 18.54
CA GLU A 235 -7.45 -2.24 18.01
C GLU A 235 -8.90 -2.63 17.72
N ALA A 236 -9.85 -1.99 18.41
CA ALA A 236 -11.28 -2.21 18.20
C ALA A 236 -11.86 -1.34 17.06
N PHE A 237 -11.09 -0.41 16.48
CA PHE A 237 -11.62 0.60 15.55
C PHE A 237 -12.16 -0.01 14.25
N GLY A 238 -11.40 -0.87 13.57
CA GLY A 238 -11.76 -1.45 12.28
C GLY A 238 -13.18 -2.05 12.19
N PRO A 239 -13.59 -2.93 13.13
CA PRO A 239 -14.93 -3.52 13.11
C PRO A 239 -16.06 -2.59 13.59
N THR A 240 -15.80 -1.32 13.93
CA THR A 240 -16.86 -0.37 14.27
C THR A 240 -17.57 0.18 13.02
N ALA A 241 -18.70 0.87 13.21
CA ALA A 241 -19.36 1.57 12.11
C ALA A 241 -18.48 2.72 11.56
N GLN A 242 -17.79 3.42 12.45
CA GLN A 242 -16.81 4.46 12.15
C GLN A 242 -15.66 3.91 11.30
N GLY A 243 -15.03 2.81 11.74
CA GLY A 243 -13.91 2.19 11.03
C GLY A 243 -14.27 1.71 9.63
N ARG A 244 -15.44 1.05 9.48
CA ARG A 244 -15.95 0.66 8.16
C ARG A 244 -16.22 1.86 7.27
N TRP A 245 -16.85 2.91 7.81
CA TRP A 245 -17.16 4.11 7.05
C TRP A 245 -15.89 4.80 6.56
N VAL A 246 -14.86 4.91 7.41
CA VAL A 246 -13.56 5.48 7.04
C VAL A 246 -12.87 4.64 5.96
N ALA A 247 -12.88 3.31 6.08
CA ALA A 247 -12.30 2.45 5.05
C ALA A 247 -12.98 2.61 3.67
N GLU A 248 -14.30 2.84 3.66
CA GLU A 248 -15.08 3.00 2.42
C GLU A 248 -15.01 4.42 1.83
N ASN A 249 -14.87 5.46 2.68
CA ASN A 249 -15.04 6.86 2.27
C ASN A 249 -13.80 7.73 2.44
N GLY A 250 -12.77 7.27 3.16
CA GLY A 250 -11.60 8.07 3.51
C GLY A 250 -10.87 8.66 2.29
N TRP A 251 -10.86 7.94 1.18
CA TRP A 251 -10.24 8.39 -0.08
C TRP A 251 -10.82 9.71 -0.60
N ARG A 252 -12.10 9.98 -0.34
CA ARG A 252 -12.77 11.24 -0.76
C ARG A 252 -12.16 12.48 -0.10
N TYR A 253 -11.49 12.29 1.03
CA TYR A 253 -10.85 13.34 1.82
C TYR A 253 -9.32 13.29 1.70
N GLY A 254 -8.77 12.44 0.83
CA GLY A 254 -7.33 12.32 0.65
C GLY A 254 -6.65 11.29 1.57
N PHE A 255 -7.42 10.40 2.19
CA PHE A 255 -6.90 9.40 3.12
C PHE A 255 -6.91 7.97 2.58
N ILE A 256 -5.96 7.16 3.04
CA ILE A 256 -5.93 5.71 2.86
C ILE A 256 -5.78 5.01 4.20
N VAL A 257 -6.28 3.78 4.31
CA VAL A 257 -5.87 2.86 5.39
C VAL A 257 -4.49 2.34 5.02
N ARG A 258 -3.45 2.68 5.78
CA ARG A 258 -2.06 2.47 5.34
C ARG A 258 -1.63 1.01 5.37
N TYR A 259 -2.14 0.25 6.34
CA TYR A 259 -1.73 -1.12 6.63
C TYR A 259 -2.95 -2.05 6.61
N GLU A 260 -3.34 -2.44 5.39
CA GLU A 260 -4.47 -3.33 5.16
C GLU A 260 -4.15 -4.81 5.49
N HIS A 261 -5.21 -5.57 5.78
CA HIS A 261 -5.08 -7.01 6.00
C HIS A 261 -4.61 -7.72 4.74
N GLY A 262 -3.66 -8.65 4.87
CA GLY A 262 -3.10 -9.41 3.74
C GLY A 262 -1.86 -8.78 3.08
N HIS A 263 -1.50 -7.54 3.44
CA HIS A 263 -0.40 -6.79 2.80
C HIS A 263 0.85 -6.62 3.67
N THR A 264 0.95 -7.34 4.80
CA THR A 264 2.14 -7.32 5.68
C THR A 264 3.43 -7.72 4.95
N GLY A 265 3.36 -8.63 3.96
CA GLY A 265 4.52 -9.00 3.14
C GLY A 265 5.06 -7.85 2.27
N THR A 266 4.24 -6.83 2.03
CA THR A 266 4.61 -5.62 1.28
C THR A 266 5.02 -4.48 2.22
N THR A 267 4.20 -4.17 3.23
CA THR A 267 4.41 -3.00 4.10
C THR A 267 5.35 -3.25 5.28
N GLY A 268 5.47 -4.50 5.71
CA GLY A 268 6.22 -4.89 6.91
C GLY A 268 5.50 -4.67 8.23
N TYR A 269 4.25 -4.18 8.21
CA TYR A 269 3.46 -3.95 9.43
C TYR A 269 2.27 -4.91 9.51
N ALA A 270 1.88 -5.25 10.74
CA ALA A 270 0.62 -5.95 10.98
C ALA A 270 -0.57 -5.11 10.47
N PRO A 271 -1.75 -5.70 10.26
CA PRO A 271 -2.93 -4.94 9.85
C PRO A 271 -3.33 -3.92 10.93
N GLU A 272 -3.47 -2.65 10.55
CA GLU A 272 -3.81 -1.54 11.44
C GLU A 272 -4.94 -0.70 10.83
N PRO A 273 -6.21 -1.15 10.94
CA PRO A 273 -7.35 -0.42 10.35
C PRO A 273 -7.60 0.97 10.97
N TRP A 274 -6.91 1.30 12.06
CA TRP A 274 -6.93 2.62 12.69
C TRP A 274 -5.88 3.59 12.14
N HIS A 275 -4.81 3.10 11.51
CA HIS A 275 -3.70 3.93 11.02
C HIS A 275 -4.04 4.47 9.63
N ILE A 276 -4.32 5.77 9.58
CA ILE A 276 -4.77 6.48 8.40
C ILE A 276 -3.64 7.37 7.90
N ARG A 277 -3.41 7.37 6.59
CA ARG A 277 -2.38 8.14 5.91
C ARG A 277 -2.99 9.12 4.91
N TYR A 278 -2.63 10.39 5.01
CA TYR A 278 -2.99 11.42 4.04
C TYR A 278 -2.01 11.47 2.87
N ILE A 279 -2.55 11.50 1.65
CA ILE A 279 -1.80 11.69 0.40
C ILE A 279 -2.46 12.71 -0.53
N GLY A 280 -3.49 13.42 -0.08
CA GLY A 280 -4.24 14.37 -0.90
C GLY A 280 -5.40 13.71 -1.68
N PRO A 281 -6.51 14.44 -1.94
CA PRO A 281 -7.71 13.88 -2.58
C PRO A 281 -7.46 13.25 -3.95
N GLU A 282 -6.65 13.88 -4.79
CA GLU A 282 -6.39 13.38 -6.16
C GLU A 282 -5.61 12.08 -6.16
N LEU A 283 -4.56 11.97 -5.32
CA LEU A 283 -3.80 10.72 -5.20
C LEU A 283 -4.60 9.63 -4.50
N ALA A 284 -5.39 9.96 -3.47
CA ALA A 284 -6.24 8.99 -2.80
C ALA A 284 -7.36 8.47 -3.72
N LYS A 285 -7.91 9.31 -4.59
CA LYS A 285 -8.83 8.89 -5.64
C LYS A 285 -8.16 7.95 -6.63
N ALA A 286 -6.98 8.29 -7.14
CA ALA A 286 -6.24 7.41 -8.04
C ALA A 286 -5.85 6.07 -7.38
N TYR A 287 -5.51 6.11 -6.09
CA TYR A 287 -5.22 4.93 -5.27
C TYR A 287 -6.46 4.02 -5.17
N HIS A 288 -7.62 4.61 -4.83
CA HIS A 288 -8.89 3.89 -4.71
C HIS A 288 -9.34 3.31 -6.06
N ASP A 289 -9.41 4.14 -7.11
CA ASP A 289 -9.93 3.72 -8.41
C ASP A 289 -9.02 2.70 -9.12
N GLY A 290 -7.71 2.76 -8.83
CA GLY A 290 -6.73 1.80 -9.31
C GLY A 290 -6.72 0.47 -8.55
N GLY A 291 -7.49 0.34 -7.45
CA GLY A 291 -7.54 -0.87 -6.64
C GLY A 291 -6.21 -1.18 -5.92
N PHE A 292 -5.47 -0.16 -5.52
CA PHE A 292 -4.22 -0.32 -4.78
C PHE A 292 -4.50 -0.57 -3.30
N HIS A 293 -3.62 -1.34 -2.66
CA HIS A 293 -3.74 -1.70 -1.24
C HIS A 293 -2.52 -1.30 -0.41
N THR A 294 -1.46 -0.78 -1.06
CA THR A 294 -0.29 -0.21 -0.40
C THR A 294 0.27 0.99 -1.17
N LEU A 295 0.93 1.93 -0.47
CA LEU A 295 1.68 3.00 -1.13
C LEU A 295 2.85 2.47 -1.95
N GLU A 296 3.42 1.35 -1.52
CA GLU A 296 4.48 0.65 -2.24
C GLU A 296 4.00 0.25 -3.65
N GLU A 297 2.88 -0.48 -3.75
CA GLU A 297 2.28 -0.86 -5.04
C GLU A 297 1.81 0.36 -5.83
N PHE A 298 1.21 1.34 -5.16
CA PHE A 298 0.73 2.56 -5.80
C PHE A 298 1.86 3.31 -6.53
N PHE A 299 3.01 3.47 -5.89
CA PHE A 299 4.17 4.16 -6.50
C PHE A 299 5.17 3.23 -7.19
N GLY A 300 4.84 1.95 -7.39
CA GLY A 300 5.74 0.99 -8.06
C GLY A 300 7.05 0.74 -7.31
N LEU A 301 7.05 0.93 -5.98
CA LEU A 301 8.20 0.68 -5.12
C LEU A 301 8.29 -0.81 -4.76
N PRO A 302 9.52 -1.32 -4.48
CA PRO A 302 9.66 -2.67 -3.97
C PRO A 302 8.99 -2.83 -2.59
N PRO A 303 8.53 -4.04 -2.25
CA PRO A 303 8.15 -4.40 -0.89
C PRO A 303 9.20 -3.98 0.16
N ALA A 304 8.74 -3.51 1.31
CA ALA A 304 9.55 -3.11 2.45
C ALA A 304 9.20 -3.90 3.74
N PRO A 305 9.23 -5.25 3.72
CA PRO A 305 8.79 -6.06 4.87
C PRO A 305 9.68 -5.88 6.11
N ASP A 306 10.96 -5.58 5.90
CA ASP A 306 11.99 -5.50 6.93
C ASP A 306 12.86 -4.25 6.76
N TYR A 307 13.66 -3.93 7.78
CA TYR A 307 14.68 -2.89 7.71
C TYR A 307 15.91 -3.41 6.96
N SER A 308 16.52 -2.55 6.13
CA SER A 308 17.83 -2.84 5.57
C SER A 308 18.86 -3.02 6.68
N HIS A 309 19.67 -4.07 6.54
CA HIS A 309 20.76 -4.42 7.46
C HIS A 309 22.04 -3.66 7.15
#